data_AF-A0A1H4RDQ4-F1
#
_entry.id   AF-A0A1H4RDQ4-F1
#
_cell.length_a   1.000
_cell.length_b   1.000
_cell.length_c   1.000
_cell.angle_alpha   90.00
_cell.angle_beta   90.00
_cell.angle_gamma   90.00
#
_symmetry.space_group_name_H-M   'P 1'
#
loop_
_entity.id
_entity.type
_entity.pdbx_description
1 polymer ?
#
loop_
_entity_poly.entity_id
_entity_poly.type
_entity_poly.pdbx_seq_one_letter_code
_entity_poly.pdbx_strand_id
1 'polypeptide(L)'
;MDLHEKDMLAFARTWQPYGGNDDQILPEFGISEPTFYQRVLALLARPRTVGLGDEERKALITFCMAKLREYGYPQRDRPGMTRQRAIRHS
;
A
#
# COMPACT_ATOMS: atom_id res chain seq x y z
N MET A 1 -3.45 -12.58 -13.26
CA MET A 1 -3.28 -12.19 -11.85
C MET A 1 -3.03 -13.48 -11.08
N ASP A 2 -1.87 -13.61 -10.45
CA ASP A 2 -1.54 -14.78 -9.63
C ASP A 2 -2.21 -14.70 -8.24
N LEU A 3 -2.04 -15.74 -7.40
CA LEU A 3 -2.66 -15.79 -6.07
C LEU A 3 -2.11 -14.67 -5.16
N HIS A 4 -0.80 -14.44 -5.19
CA HIS A 4 -0.13 -13.44 -4.37
C HIS A 4 -0.59 -12.02 -4.72
N GLU A 5 -0.77 -11.71 -6.01
CA GLU A 5 -1.33 -10.44 -6.48
C GLU A 5 -2.79 -10.24 -6.04
N LYS A 6 -3.60 -11.32 -6.00
CA LYS A 6 -4.97 -11.25 -5.48
C LYS A 6 -4.97 -10.98 -3.98
N ASP A 7 -4.08 -11.61 -3.23
CA ASP A 7 -3.97 -11.44 -1.78
C ASP A 7 -3.53 -10.02 -1.43
N MET A 8 -2.57 -9.43 -2.16
CA MET A 8 -2.19 -8.03 -2.00
C MET A 8 -3.38 -7.09 -2.22
N LEU A 9 -4.17 -7.33 -3.26
CA LEU A 9 -5.32 -6.51 -3.58
C LEU A 9 -6.43 -6.66 -2.54
N ALA A 10 -6.70 -7.89 -2.09
CA ALA A 10 -7.68 -8.19 -1.05
C ALA A 10 -7.28 -7.53 0.27
N PHE A 11 -6.01 -7.61 0.64
CA PHE A 11 -5.47 -6.95 1.83
C PHE A 11 -5.65 -5.42 1.76
N ALA A 12 -5.22 -4.79 0.67
CA ALA A 12 -5.38 -3.35 0.49
C ALA A 12 -6.85 -2.92 0.56
N ARG A 13 -7.75 -3.69 -0.06
CA ARG A 13 -9.19 -3.45 -0.06
C ARG A 13 -9.80 -3.55 1.35
N THR A 14 -9.46 -4.59 2.09
CA THR A 14 -9.97 -4.83 3.45
C THR A 14 -9.56 -3.72 4.40
N TRP A 15 -8.32 -3.24 4.29
CA TRP A 15 -7.75 -2.27 5.24
C TRP A 15 -7.87 -0.80 4.84
N GLN A 16 -8.23 -0.51 3.58
CA GLN A 16 -8.38 0.87 3.09
C GLN A 16 -9.35 1.72 3.94
N PRO A 17 -10.52 1.22 4.38
CA PRO A 17 -11.45 2.00 5.21
C PRO A 17 -10.86 2.38 6.59
N TYR A 18 -9.84 1.67 7.04
CA TYR A 18 -9.20 1.86 8.35
C TYR A 18 -7.86 2.61 8.26
N GLY A 19 -7.46 3.05 7.06
CA GLY A 19 -6.20 3.76 6.83
C GLY A 19 -5.00 2.86 6.52
N GLY A 20 -5.20 1.55 6.38
CA GLY A 20 -4.16 0.56 6.12
C GLY A 20 -3.85 -0.34 7.32
N ASN A 21 -2.90 -1.24 7.12
CA ASN A 21 -2.39 -2.16 8.14
C ASN A 21 -0.90 -2.45 7.86
N ASP A 22 -0.13 -1.36 7.87
CA ASP A 22 1.23 -1.29 7.34
C ASP A 22 2.18 -2.26 8.03
N ASP A 23 2.02 -2.42 9.34
CA ASP A 23 2.85 -3.29 10.17
C ASP A 23 2.70 -4.78 9.84
N GLN A 24 1.60 -5.17 9.19
CA GLN A 24 1.39 -6.55 8.72
C GLN A 24 1.88 -6.77 7.28
N ILE A 25 2.21 -5.72 6.53
CA ILE A 25 2.66 -5.86 5.15
C ILE A 25 3.97 -6.68 5.05
N LEU A 26 4.97 -6.34 5.86
CA LEU A 26 6.25 -7.03 5.82
C LEU A 26 6.14 -8.50 6.31
N PRO A 27 5.47 -8.79 7.44
CA PRO A 27 5.23 -10.17 7.87
C PRO A 27 4.45 -11.02 6.85
N GLU A 28 3.42 -10.47 6.20
CA GLU A 28 2.55 -11.23 5.31
C GLU A 28 3.12 -11.38 3.89
N PHE A 29 3.74 -10.33 3.35
CA PHE A 29 4.15 -10.28 1.93
C PHE A 29 5.67 -10.29 1.72
N GLY A 30 6.47 -10.18 2.78
CA GLY A 30 7.93 -10.21 2.70
C GLY A 30 8.55 -9.02 1.94
N ILE A 31 7.79 -7.94 1.76
CA ILE A 31 8.22 -6.72 1.04
C ILE A 31 7.97 -5.49 1.91
N SER A 32 8.69 -4.40 1.62
CA SER A 32 8.48 -3.13 2.32
C SER A 32 7.12 -2.52 1.99
N GLU A 33 6.61 -1.71 2.90
CA GLU A 33 5.32 -1.02 2.79
C GLU A 33 5.24 -0.15 1.52
N PRO A 34 6.25 0.65 1.14
CA PRO A 34 6.23 1.37 -0.13
C PRO A 34 6.17 0.43 -1.35
N THR A 35 6.94 -0.66 -1.34
CA THR A 35 6.96 -1.65 -2.42
C THR A 35 5.58 -2.29 -2.60
N PHE A 36 4.90 -2.59 -1.50
CA PHE A 36 3.54 -3.11 -1.50
C PHE A 36 2.57 -2.15 -2.18
N TYR A 37 2.52 -0.88 -1.76
CA TYR A 37 1.59 0.10 -2.35
C TYR A 37 1.87 0.38 -3.82
N GLN A 38 3.14 0.38 -4.24
CA GLN A 38 3.50 0.48 -5.66
C GLN A 38 2.99 -0.72 -6.47
N ARG A 39 3.13 -1.94 -5.94
CA ARG A 39 2.64 -3.16 -6.60
C ARG A 39 1.12 -3.12 -6.72
N VAL A 40 0.40 -2.74 -5.66
CA VAL A 40 -1.06 -2.61 -5.72
C VAL A 40 -1.50 -1.57 -6.77
N LEU A 41 -0.83 -0.41 -6.87
CA LEU A 41 -1.11 0.54 -7.94
C LEU A 41 -0.89 -0.04 -9.34
N ALA A 42 0.21 -0.79 -9.53
CA ALA A 42 0.47 -1.46 -10.80
C ALA A 42 -0.61 -2.49 -11.15
N LEU A 43 -1.19 -3.18 -10.14
CA LEU A 43 -2.31 -4.10 -10.33
C LEU A 43 -3.62 -3.37 -10.69
N LEU A 44 -3.88 -2.22 -10.09
CA LEU A 44 -5.05 -1.39 -10.34
C LEU A 44 -5.01 -0.70 -11.72
N ALA A 45 -3.83 -0.49 -12.29
CA ALA A 45 -3.65 0.04 -13.64
C ALA A 45 -3.94 -1.00 -14.75
N ARG A 46 -4.04 -2.30 -14.43
CA ARG A 46 -4.30 -3.34 -15.42
C ARG A 46 -5.79 -3.37 -15.80
N PRO A 47 -6.16 -3.52 -17.10
CA PRO A 47 -7.56 -3.59 -17.54
C PRO A 47 -8.35 -4.78 -16.98
N ARG A 48 -7.66 -5.80 -16.43
CA ARG A 48 -8.24 -7.06 -15.96
C ARG A 48 -8.25 -7.23 -14.44
N THR A 49 -8.26 -6.15 -13.66
CA THR A 49 -8.48 -6.28 -12.21
C THR A 49 -9.96 -6.65 -11.99
N VAL A 50 -10.25 -7.95 -12.02
CA VAL A 50 -11.58 -8.53 -11.91
C VAL A 50 -12.16 -8.25 -10.53
N GLY A 51 -13.41 -7.79 -10.45
CA GLY A 51 -14.17 -7.73 -9.20
C GLY A 51 -14.13 -6.41 -8.43
N LEU A 52 -13.51 -5.36 -8.99
CA LEU A 52 -13.56 -4.00 -8.44
C LEU A 52 -14.45 -3.12 -9.32
N GLY A 53 -15.40 -2.40 -8.71
CA GLY A 53 -16.12 -1.32 -9.38
C GLY A 53 -15.22 -0.11 -9.66
N ASP A 54 -15.61 0.76 -10.59
CA ASP A 54 -14.79 1.92 -10.97
C ASP A 54 -14.54 2.89 -9.81
N GLU A 55 -15.56 3.14 -8.98
CA GLU A 55 -15.44 4.01 -7.80
C GLU A 55 -14.52 3.39 -6.73
N GLU A 56 -14.66 2.10 -6.50
CA GLU A 56 -13.81 1.35 -5.57
C GLU A 56 -12.35 1.34 -6.03
N ARG A 57 -12.13 1.15 -7.33
CA ARG A 57 -10.79 1.26 -7.95
C ARG A 57 -10.19 2.65 -7.73
N LYS A 58 -10.94 3.72 -7.99
CA LYS A 58 -10.47 5.10 -7.77
C LYS A 58 -10.13 5.37 -6.31
N ALA A 59 -10.95 4.88 -5.37
CA ALA A 59 -10.72 5.02 -3.94
C ALA A 59 -9.41 4.32 -3.52
N LEU A 60 -9.21 3.08 -3.98
CA LEU A 60 -7.99 2.32 -3.74
C LEU A 60 -6.73 2.98 -4.34
N ILE A 61 -6.83 3.52 -5.56
CA ILE A 61 -5.74 4.27 -6.19
C ILE A 61 -5.37 5.49 -5.33
N THR A 62 -6.37 6.27 -4.94
CA THR A 62 -6.19 7.48 -4.13
C THR A 62 -5.53 7.15 -2.79
N PHE A 63 -6.00 6.07 -2.14
CA PHE A 63 -5.44 5.57 -0.90
C PHE A 63 -3.97 5.16 -1.05
N CYS A 64 -3.64 4.31 -2.03
CA CYS A 64 -2.26 3.88 -2.24
C CYS A 64 -1.33 5.05 -2.56
N MET A 65 -1.79 6.04 -3.33
CA MET A 65 -1.02 7.26 -3.59
C MET A 65 -0.79 8.10 -2.33
N ALA A 66 -1.78 8.19 -1.43
CA ALA A 66 -1.63 8.88 -0.15
C ALA A 66 -0.58 8.20 0.73
N LYS A 67 -0.65 6.86 0.88
CA LYS A 67 0.34 6.06 1.62
C LYS A 67 1.75 6.24 1.08
N LEU A 68 1.92 6.22 -0.25
CA LEU A 68 3.23 6.45 -0.87
C LEU A 68 3.80 7.84 -0.58
N ARG A 69 2.95 8.87 -0.47
CA ARG A 69 3.38 10.21 -0.07
C ARG A 69 3.84 10.25 1.38
N GLU A 70 3.18 9.53 2.29
CA GLU A 70 3.61 9.40 3.71
C GLU A 70 5.02 8.81 3.83
N TYR A 71 5.37 7.85 2.96
CA TYR A 71 6.71 7.27 2.89
C TYR A 71 7.74 8.11 2.12
N GLY A 72 7.34 9.23 1.51
CA GLY A 72 8.23 10.09 0.72
C GLY A 72 8.59 9.53 -0.66
N TYR A 73 7.69 8.77 -1.29
CA TYR A 73 7.89 8.23 -2.65
C TYR A 73 7.53 9.25 -3.75
N PRO A 74 8.23 9.30 -4.91
CA PRO A 74 9.36 8.45 -5.32
C PRO A 74 10.61 8.75 -4.50
N GLN A 75 11.32 7.70 -4.08
CA GLN A 75 12.60 7.82 -3.37
C GLN A 75 13.63 8.54 -4.27
N ARG A 76 13.59 9.88 -4.26
CA ARG A 76 14.69 10.71 -4.68
C ARG A 76 15.59 10.84 -3.46
N ASP A 77 16.60 9.98 -3.40
CA ASP A 77 17.72 10.05 -2.45
C ASP A 77 17.33 9.97 -0.95
N ARG A 78 17.42 8.77 -0.34
CA ARG A 78 17.55 8.67 1.12
C ARG A 78 18.54 7.58 1.54
N PRO A 79 19.74 7.94 2.03
CA PRO A 79 20.47 7.11 2.96
C PRO A 79 19.83 7.23 4.35
N GLY A 80 19.61 6.10 5.03
CA GLY A 80 19.25 6.06 6.45
C GLY A 80 17.77 5.82 6.75
N MET A 81 17.43 4.53 6.86
CA MET A 81 16.23 4.09 7.55
C MET A 81 16.40 4.32 9.05
N THR A 82 15.81 5.40 9.60
CA THR A 82 15.65 5.55 11.04
C THR A 82 14.17 5.53 11.38
N ARG A 83 13.70 4.37 11.86
CA ARG A 83 12.44 4.26 12.60
C ARG A 83 12.65 4.96 13.95
N GLN A 84 11.82 5.95 14.29
CA GLN A 84 11.46 6.18 15.70
C GLN A 84 10.07 6.82 15.81
N ARG A 85 9.13 6.05 16.36
CA ARG A 85 7.86 6.56 16.91
C ARG A 85 8.20 7.55 18.02
N ALA A 86 7.77 8.80 17.89
CA ALA A 86 7.78 9.75 18.99
C ALA A 86 6.59 9.45 19.91
N ILE A 87 6.87 8.88 21.07
CA ILE A 87 5.94 8.80 22.20
C ILE A 87 5.93 10.20 22.82
N ARG A 88 4.81 10.93 22.73
CA ARG A 88 4.62 12.16 23.53
C ARG A 88 4.08 11.76 24.90
N HIS A 89 4.92 11.88 25.93
CA HIS A 89 4.48 12.06 27.30
C HIS A 89 4.58 13.55 27.65
N SER A 90 3.47 14.15 28.05
CA SER A 90 3.42 15.30 28.97
C SER A 90 2.09 15.22 29.71
#